data_AF-A0A822EIN0-F1
#
_entry.id   AF-A0A822EIN0-F1
#
_cell.length_a   1.000
_cell.length_b   1.000
_cell.length_c   1.000
_cell.angle_alpha   90.00
_cell.angle_beta   90.00
_cell.angle_gamma   90.00
#
_symmetry.space_group_name_H-M   'P 1'
#
loop_
_entity.id
_entity.type
_entity.pdbx_description
1 polymer ?
#
loop_
_entity_poly.entity_id
_entity_poly.type
_entity_poly.pdbx_seq_one_letter_code
_entity_poly.pdbx_strand_id
1 'polypeptide(L)'
;SGGTLIECAQALLQHGAVNISAFVGHGIFPNESWKKFLHSNNPKVYFNTFYVTNTYPNTQILIDKIPFKVLSIAQILCNICFQ
;
A
#
# COMPACT_ATOMS: atom_id res chain seq x y z
N SER A 1 -0.25 -11.60 1.62
CA SER A 1 0.49 -11.65 2.89
C SER A 1 1.35 -10.41 3.09
N GLY A 2 2.03 -9.88 2.06
CA GLY A 2 2.85 -8.65 2.15
C GLY A 2 4.20 -8.83 2.84
N GLY A 3 4.72 -10.06 2.93
CA GLY A 3 6.03 -10.35 3.55
C GLY A 3 7.18 -9.71 2.80
N THR A 4 7.22 -9.90 1.48
CA THR A 4 8.24 -9.32 0.59
C THR A 4 8.34 -7.81 0.72
N LEU A 5 7.23 -7.07 0.87
CA LEU A 5 7.26 -5.62 1.10
C LEU A 5 8.05 -5.24 2.36
N ILE A 6 7.90 -6.03 3.44
CA ILE A 6 8.61 -5.80 4.70
C ILE A 6 10.10 -6.11 4.52
N GLU A 7 10.43 -7.25 3.93
CA GLU A 7 11.82 -7.67 3.71
C GLU A 7 12.58 -6.68 2.83
N CYS A 8 11.99 -6.26 1.71
CA CYS A 8 12.58 -5.25 0.84
C CYS A 8 12.75 -3.91 1.56
N ALA A 9 11.76 -3.48 2.35
CA ALA A 9 11.86 -2.23 3.08
C ALA A 9 12.96 -2.28 4.17
N GLN A 10 13.09 -3.40 4.88
CA GLN A 10 14.18 -3.59 5.84
C GLN A 10 15.55 -3.54 5.15
N ALA A 11 15.69 -4.21 4.00
CA ALA A 11 16.93 -4.16 3.22
C ALA A 11 17.28 -2.73 2.78
N LEU A 12 16.29 -1.95 2.31
CA LEU A 12 16.49 -0.56 1.93
C LEU A 12 16.94 0.31 3.13
N LEU A 13 16.29 0.15 4.29
CA LEU A 13 16.67 0.86 5.52
C LEU A 13 18.10 0.51 5.97
N GLN A 14 18.48 -0.77 5.89
CA GLN A 14 19.84 -1.23 6.21
C GLN A 14 20.90 -0.60 5.30
N HIS A 15 20.54 -0.25 4.06
CA HIS A 15 21.42 0.42 3.09
C HIS A 15 21.31 1.96 3.13
N GLY A 16 20.75 2.53 4.20
CA GLY A 16 20.75 3.97 4.46
C GLY A 16 19.56 4.73 3.87
N ALA A 17 18.51 4.06 3.42
CA ALA A 17 17.27 4.75 3.07
C ALA A 17 16.68 5.44 4.30
N VAL A 18 16.35 6.73 4.18
CA VAL A 18 15.76 7.52 5.28
C VAL A 18 14.25 7.33 5.38
N ASN A 19 13.58 7.13 4.25
CA ASN A 19 12.14 6.93 4.16
C ASN A 19 11.80 5.84 3.15
N ILE A 20 10.80 5.03 3.46
CA ILE A 20 10.29 4.01 2.56
C ILE A 20 8.83 4.31 2.23
N SER A 21 8.48 4.28 0.95
CA SER A 21 7.08 4.30 0.50
C SER A 21 6.83 3.09 -0.40
N ALA A 22 5.57 2.66 -0.47
CA ALA A 22 5.16 1.53 -1.31
C ALA A 22 4.07 1.97 -2.29
N PHE A 23 4.09 1.37 -3.48
CA PHE A 23 2.99 1.45 -4.45
C PHE A 23 2.55 0.04 -4.81
N VAL A 24 1.26 -0.23 -4.69
CA VAL A 24 0.66 -1.52 -5.01
C VAL A 24 -0.51 -1.31 -5.97
N GLY A 25 -0.45 -1.96 -7.13
CA GLY A 25 -1.59 -2.04 -8.04
C GLY A 25 -2.78 -2.70 -7.33
N HIS A 26 -2.67 -4.00 -7.03
CA HIS A 26 -3.77 -4.79 -6.46
C HIS A 26 -3.55 -5.10 -4.97
N GLY A 27 -4.21 -4.35 -4.08
CA GLY A 27 -4.12 -4.50 -2.62
C GLY A 27 -4.95 -5.64 -2.04
N ILE A 28 -4.67 -6.91 -2.40
CA ILE A 28 -5.47 -8.07 -1.97
C ILE A 28 -5.44 -8.27 -0.44
N PHE A 29 -4.27 -8.17 0.17
CA PHE A 29 -4.04 -8.30 1.63
C PHE A 29 -4.89 -9.38 2.35
N PRO A 30 -4.69 -10.68 2.04
CA PRO A 30 -5.47 -11.76 2.64
C PRO A 30 -5.34 -11.78 4.17
N ASN A 31 -6.36 -12.30 4.85
CA ASN A 31 -6.43 -12.41 6.33
C ASN A 31 -6.13 -11.08 7.03
N GLU A 32 -6.63 -9.99 6.45
CA GLU A 32 -6.39 -8.62 6.94
C GLU A 32 -4.90 -8.29 7.12
N SER A 33 -4.02 -8.91 6.32
CA SER A 33 -2.57 -8.71 6.42
C SER A 33 -2.12 -7.27 6.17
N TRP A 34 -3.01 -6.37 5.77
CA TRP A 34 -2.77 -4.93 5.73
C TRP A 34 -2.61 -4.31 7.13
N LYS A 35 -3.20 -4.91 8.18
CA LYS A 35 -3.13 -4.41 9.57
C LYS A 35 -1.70 -4.28 10.09
N LYS A 36 -0.78 -5.09 9.58
CA LYS A 36 0.64 -5.05 9.96
C LYS A 36 1.41 -3.85 9.41
N PHE A 37 0.80 -3.06 8.53
CA PHE A 37 1.37 -1.84 7.98
C PHE A 37 0.80 -0.58 8.64
N LEU A 38 -0.25 -0.71 9.46
CA LEU A 38 -0.83 0.43 10.16
C LEU A 38 0.14 0.97 11.19
N HIS A 39 0.33 2.29 11.20
CA HIS A 39 1.17 2.95 12.21
C HIS A 39 0.62 2.73 13.62
N SER A 40 -0.71 2.63 13.78
CA SER A 40 -1.36 2.33 15.06
C SER A 40 -1.04 0.94 15.63
N ASN A 41 -0.51 0.03 14.80
CA ASN A 41 -0.27 -1.36 15.18
C ASN A 41 1.22 -1.69 15.35
N ASN A 42 2.07 -0.69 15.60
CA ASN A 42 3.52 -0.83 15.77
C ASN A 42 4.16 -1.73 14.69
N PRO A 43 4.13 -1.31 13.42
CA PRO A 43 4.55 -2.13 12.30
C PRO A 43 6.05 -2.39 12.35
N LYS A 44 6.50 -3.53 11.81
CA LYS A 44 7.94 -3.86 11.69
C LYS A 44 8.74 -2.81 10.90
N VAL A 45 8.07 -2.15 9.96
CA VAL A 45 8.61 -1.09 9.12
C VAL A 45 7.54 0.00 9.01
N TYR A 46 7.95 1.24 9.27
CA TYR A 46 7.11 2.41 9.07
C TYR A 46 7.23 2.89 7.62
N PHE A 47 6.24 2.56 6.80
CA PHE A 47 6.10 3.18 5.49
C PHE A 47 5.63 4.63 5.66
N ASN A 48 6.30 5.58 5.03
CA ASN A 48 5.90 6.99 5.03
C ASN A 48 4.60 7.19 4.24
N THR A 49 4.46 6.52 3.09
CA THR A 49 3.20 6.48 2.35
C THR A 49 3.04 5.13 1.66
N PHE A 50 1.82 4.62 1.67
CA PHE A 50 1.46 3.35 1.04
C PHE A 50 0.34 3.60 0.02
N TYR A 51 0.71 3.76 -1.25
CA TYR A 51 -0.24 3.93 -2.33
C TYR A 51 -0.83 2.59 -2.75
N VAL A 52 -2.15 2.56 -2.91
CA VAL A 52 -2.88 1.37 -3.39
C VAL A 52 -3.97 1.81 -4.36
N THR A 53 -4.12 1.14 -5.49
CA THR A 53 -5.22 1.48 -6.42
C THR A 53 -6.55 0.85 -5.97
N ASN A 54 -7.68 1.42 -6.38
CA ASN A 54 -9.01 0.90 -6.11
C ASN A 54 -9.46 -0.25 -7.05
N THR A 55 -8.50 -0.98 -7.61
CA THR A 55 -8.75 -2.11 -8.53
C THR A 55 -9.33 -3.36 -7.85
N TYR A 56 -9.24 -3.47 -6.52
CA TYR A 56 -9.79 -4.57 -5.74
C TYR A 56 -10.85 -4.03 -4.76
N PRO A 57 -12.07 -4.57 -4.71
CA PRO A 57 -13.18 -3.97 -3.94
C PRO A 57 -12.85 -3.69 -2.48
N ASN A 58 -12.10 -4.58 -1.83
CA ASN A 58 -11.74 -4.45 -0.43
C ASN A 58 -10.58 -3.46 -0.19
N THR A 59 -10.12 -2.68 -1.16
CA THR A 59 -9.14 -1.61 -0.86
C THR A 59 -9.79 -0.41 -0.19
N GLN A 60 -11.12 -0.26 -0.26
CA GLN A 60 -11.83 0.86 0.38
C GLN A 60 -11.70 0.86 1.90
N ILE A 61 -11.54 -0.31 2.54
CA ILE A 61 -11.29 -0.38 3.99
C ILE A 61 -10.01 0.32 4.42
N LEU A 62 -9.09 0.60 3.49
CA LEU A 62 -7.82 1.29 3.75
C LEU A 62 -7.94 2.81 3.75
N ILE A 63 -9.11 3.36 3.39
CA ILE A 63 -9.39 4.80 3.48
C ILE A 63 -9.25 5.24 4.95
N ASP A 64 -8.60 6.39 5.14
CA ASP A 64 -8.27 7.02 6.43
C ASP A 64 -7.36 6.19 7.36
N LYS A 65 -6.71 5.15 6.84
CA LYS A 65 -5.79 4.31 7.62
C LYS A 65 -4.35 4.65 7.29
N ILE A 66 -3.66 5.31 8.21
CA ILE A 66 -2.24 5.66 8.00
C ILE A 66 -1.40 4.37 7.97
N PRO A 67 -0.55 4.15 6.94
CA PRO A 67 -0.06 5.12 5.93
C PRO A 67 -0.72 5.04 4.54
N PHE A 68 -1.86 4.37 4.41
CA PHE A 68 -2.50 4.10 3.13
C PHE A 68 -3.08 5.35 2.45
N LYS A 69 -2.89 5.42 1.12
CA LYS A 69 -3.56 6.35 0.20
C LYS A 69 -4.19 5.55 -0.93
N VAL A 70 -5.52 5.52 -0.98
CA VAL A 70 -6.26 4.82 -2.03
C VAL A 70 -6.39 5.72 -3.25
N LEU A 71 -5.92 5.24 -4.41
CA LEU A 71 -5.92 5.95 -5.68
C LEU A 71 -7.01 5.39 -6.60
N SER A 72 -7.86 6.26 -7.12
CA SER A 72 -8.86 5.87 -8.12
C SER A 72 -8.21 5.73 -9.50
N ILE A 73 -8.42 4.58 -10.16
CA ILE A 73 -8.05 4.40 -11.58
C ILE A 73 -9.19 4.70 -12.54
N ALA A 74 -10.34 5.17 -12.05
CA ALA A 74 -11.53 5.39 -12.86
C ALA A 74 -11.27 6.33 -14.06
N GLN A 75 -10.50 7.40 -13.86
CA GLN A 75 -10.15 8.31 -14.95
C GLN A 75 -9.28 7.63 -16.02
N ILE A 76 -8.35 6.78 -15.62
CA ILE A 76 -7.48 6.03 -16.55
C ILE A 76 -8.34 5.08 -17.39
N LEU A 77 -9.26 4.36 -16.75
CA LEU A 77 -10.19 3.47 -17.46
C LEU A 77 -11.11 4.25 -18.39
N CYS A 78 -11.66 5.38 -17.93
CA CYS A 78 -12.51 6.24 -18.75
C CYS A 78 -11.78 6.68 -20.02
N ASN A 79 -10.54 7.15 -19.86
CA ASN A 79 -9.69 7.60 -20.96
C ASN A 79 -9.28 6.47 -21.92
N ILE A 80 -9.38 5.19 -21.56
CA ILE A 80 -9.03 4.07 -22.43
C ILE A 80 -10.28 3.51 -23.12
N CYS A 81 -11.40 3.42 -22.39
CA CYS A 81 -12.62 2.79 -22.90
C CYS A 81 -13.48 3.72 -23.78
N PHE A 82 -13.33 5.05 -23.63
CA PHE A 82 -14.18 6.04 -24.30
C PHE A 82 -13.39 7.03 -25.17
N GLN A 83 -12.25 6.60 -25.75
CA GLN A 83 -11.59 7.35 -26.83
C GLN A 83 -12.37 7.26 -28.14
#